data_AF-T0YDC7-F1
#
_entry.id   AF-T0YDC7-F1
#
_cell.length_a   1.000
_cell.length_b   1.000
_cell.length_c   1.000
_cell.angle_alpha   90.00
_cell.angle_beta   90.00
_cell.angle_gamma   90.00
#
_symmetry.space_group_name_H-M   'P 1'
#
loop_
_entity.id
_entity.type
_entity.pdbx_description
1 polymer ?
#
loop_
_entity_poly.entity_id
_entity_poly.type
_entity_poly.pdbx_seq_one_letter_code
_entity_poly.pdbx_strand_id
1 'polypeptide(L)'
;GVGFRPWVWRLAQAHALRGWVRNDSDGVDMLLQGTPADMAALARALRSEPPPLARIDDVCWTDAAAEPLRAEFVILESAQRSAAHTAIGADSAVCPDCLAEMFDPAARRWRFAFSNCTHCGPRYTITRGIPYDRVHTSMAAFPMCPICATEYADPSDRRFHAEPIACPTCGPQLRWLDPQGQSLACEDALQSTVAALRAGAIVAIKGLGGFHLACDARNAGAVQR
;
A
#
# COMPACT_ATOMS: atom_id res chain seq x y z
N GLY A 1 7.60 2.23 -0.89
CA GLY A 1 6.33 1.53 -0.61
C GLY A 1 5.91 0.57 -1.71
N VAL A 2 6.75 -0.40 -2.07
CA VAL A 2 6.44 -1.37 -3.15
C VAL A 2 6.40 -2.81 -2.63
N GLY A 3 6.22 -2.99 -1.32
CA GLY A 3 6.34 -4.29 -0.67
C GLY A 3 7.79 -4.78 -0.51
N PHE A 4 8.78 -3.89 -0.58
CA PHE A 4 10.20 -4.29 -0.56
C PHE A 4 10.67 -4.86 0.79
N ARG A 5 10.44 -4.14 1.89
CA ARG A 5 10.78 -4.62 3.25
C ARG A 5 10.21 -6.01 3.57
N PRO A 6 8.90 -6.28 3.38
CA PRO A 6 8.35 -7.62 3.64
C PRO A 6 8.91 -8.69 2.70
N TRP A 7 9.23 -8.35 1.44
CA TRP A 7 9.87 -9.28 0.51
C TRP A 7 11.31 -9.63 0.93
N VAL A 8 12.13 -8.64 1.31
CA VAL A 8 13.50 -8.87 1.83
C VAL A 8 13.44 -9.73 3.09
N TRP A 9 12.50 -9.45 4.00
CA TRP A 9 12.32 -10.23 5.21
C TRP A 9 12.03 -11.71 4.88
N ARG A 10 11.12 -12.00 3.94
CA ARG A 10 10.79 -13.38 3.54
C ARG A 10 12.00 -14.10 2.94
N LEU A 11 12.78 -13.42 2.10
CA LEU A 11 14.01 -13.99 1.55
C LEU A 11 15.05 -14.26 2.63
N ALA A 12 15.23 -13.33 3.57
CA ALA A 12 16.16 -13.52 4.66
C ALA A 12 15.80 -14.76 5.50
N GLN A 13 14.52 -14.97 5.78
CA GLN A 13 14.05 -16.17 6.47
C GLN A 13 14.30 -17.46 5.66
N ALA A 14 14.03 -17.43 4.35
CA ALA A 14 14.24 -18.59 3.46
C ALA A 14 15.72 -18.99 3.36
N HIS A 15 16.64 -18.04 3.51
CA HIS A 15 18.08 -18.26 3.46
C HIS A 15 18.75 -18.27 4.85
N ALA A 16 17.95 -18.38 5.93
CA ALA A 16 18.43 -18.34 7.32
C ALA A 16 19.38 -17.16 7.63
N LEU A 17 19.21 -16.04 6.94
CA LEU A 17 19.96 -14.80 7.18
C LEU A 17 19.47 -14.15 8.48
N ARG A 18 20.35 -13.34 9.07
CA ARG A 18 20.09 -12.51 10.24
C ARG A 18 20.43 -11.06 9.93
N GLY A 19 19.93 -10.12 10.74
CA GLY A 19 20.16 -8.70 10.52
C GLY A 19 18.86 -7.92 10.43
N TRP A 20 18.78 -6.96 9.52
CA TRP A 20 17.63 -6.08 9.42
C TRP A 20 17.45 -5.41 8.07
N VAL A 21 16.23 -4.92 7.82
CA VAL A 21 15.89 -4.05 6.69
C VAL A 21 15.06 -2.86 7.15
N ARG A 22 15.25 -1.68 6.56
CA ARG A 22 14.42 -0.49 6.79
C ARG A 22 14.31 0.38 5.54
N ASN A 23 13.36 1.30 5.53
CA ASN A 23 13.40 2.39 4.56
C ASN A 23 14.31 3.51 5.10
N ASP A 24 14.96 4.21 4.19
CA ASP A 24 15.66 5.47 4.43
C ASP A 24 15.27 6.50 3.36
N SER A 25 15.68 7.75 3.57
CA SER A 25 15.65 8.85 2.61
C SER A 25 16.26 8.53 1.24
N ASP A 26 17.24 7.64 1.17
CA ASP A 26 17.95 7.23 -0.06
C ASP A 26 17.49 5.88 -0.65
N GLY A 27 16.66 5.12 0.07
CA GLY A 27 16.02 3.93 -0.48
C GLY A 27 15.69 2.90 0.57
N VAL A 28 16.25 1.70 0.40
CA VAL A 28 16.15 0.60 1.36
C VAL A 28 17.55 0.27 1.85
N ASP A 29 17.74 0.33 3.17
CA ASP A 29 18.99 0.00 3.84
C ASP A 29 18.84 -1.34 4.55
N MET A 30 19.86 -2.20 4.49
CA MET A 30 19.83 -3.51 5.11
C MET A 30 21.20 -3.98 5.60
N LEU A 31 21.19 -4.67 6.72
CA LEU A 31 22.33 -5.42 7.23
C LEU A 31 22.03 -6.91 7.08
N LEU A 32 22.95 -7.64 6.46
CA LEU A 32 22.89 -9.10 6.32
C LEU A 32 24.01 -9.75 7.12
N GLN A 33 23.66 -10.77 7.90
CA GLN A 33 24.58 -11.62 8.63
C GLN A 33 24.26 -13.08 8.27
N GLY A 34 25.22 -13.80 7.75
CA GLY A 34 25.04 -15.19 7.33
C GLY A 34 26.26 -15.73 6.59
N THR A 35 26.11 -16.90 5.97
CA THR A 35 27.19 -17.45 5.15
C THR A 35 27.34 -16.66 3.85
N PRO A 36 28.54 -16.63 3.23
CA PRO A 36 28.72 -16.02 1.91
C PRO A 36 27.76 -16.56 0.85
N ALA A 37 27.38 -17.85 0.94
CA ALA A 37 26.46 -18.48 0.01
C ALA A 37 25.03 -17.92 0.15
N ASP A 38 24.54 -17.73 1.38
CA ASP A 38 23.21 -17.21 1.66
C ASP A 38 23.10 -15.73 1.28
N MET A 39 24.14 -14.94 1.57
CA MET A 39 24.22 -13.53 1.17
C MET A 39 24.24 -13.39 -0.36
N ALA A 40 25.00 -14.24 -1.05
CA ALA A 40 25.01 -14.27 -2.52
C ALA A 40 23.66 -14.69 -3.11
N ALA A 41 22.91 -15.57 -2.44
CA ALA A 41 21.57 -15.97 -2.87
C ALA A 41 20.58 -14.81 -2.81
N LEU A 42 20.56 -14.05 -1.71
CA LEU A 42 19.73 -12.84 -1.60
C LEU A 42 20.14 -11.80 -2.66
N ALA A 43 21.45 -11.58 -2.86
CA ALA A 43 21.94 -10.67 -3.89
C ALA A 43 21.50 -11.06 -5.31
N ARG A 44 21.37 -12.36 -5.61
CA ARG A 44 20.80 -12.82 -6.88
C ARG A 44 19.30 -12.57 -6.94
N ALA A 45 18.56 -12.90 -5.89
CA ALA A 45 17.11 -12.71 -5.83
C ALA A 45 16.70 -11.23 -6.00
N LEU A 46 17.51 -10.30 -5.46
CA LEU A 46 17.34 -8.86 -5.71
C LEU A 46 17.29 -8.53 -7.21
N ARG A 47 18.09 -9.20 -8.04
CA ARG A 47 18.14 -8.92 -9.48
C ARG A 47 17.12 -9.72 -10.28
N SER A 48 16.84 -10.96 -9.89
CA SER A 48 16.01 -11.86 -10.69
C SER A 48 14.52 -11.82 -10.35
N GLU A 49 14.17 -11.53 -9.10
CA GLU A 49 12.80 -11.73 -8.58
C GLU A 49 12.32 -10.58 -7.67
N PRO A 50 12.47 -9.31 -8.08
CA PRO A 50 12.00 -8.19 -7.25
C PRO A 50 10.47 -8.23 -7.10
N PRO A 51 9.91 -7.58 -6.05
CA PRO A 51 8.46 -7.40 -5.92
C PRO A 51 7.84 -6.81 -7.20
N PRO A 52 6.57 -7.13 -7.53
CA PRO A 52 5.96 -6.75 -8.82
C PRO A 52 5.96 -5.24 -9.14
N LEU A 53 5.95 -4.39 -8.10
CA LEU A 53 5.95 -2.93 -8.23
C LEU A 53 7.35 -2.32 -8.05
N ALA A 54 8.37 -3.13 -7.77
CA ALA A 54 9.71 -2.66 -7.52
C ALA A 54 10.51 -2.56 -8.83
N ARG A 55 11.12 -1.40 -9.03
CA ARG A 55 12.23 -1.23 -9.98
C ARG A 55 13.46 -0.91 -9.15
N ILE A 56 14.49 -1.74 -9.29
CA ILE A 56 15.76 -1.55 -8.58
C ILE A 56 16.71 -0.90 -9.57
N ASP A 57 17.06 0.36 -9.29
CA ASP A 57 17.92 1.15 -10.16
C ASP A 57 19.41 0.86 -9.88
N ASP A 58 19.77 0.62 -8.62
CA ASP A 58 21.12 0.25 -8.21
C ASP A 58 21.13 -0.63 -6.95
N VAL A 59 22.18 -1.45 -6.78
CA VAL A 59 22.43 -2.25 -5.58
C VAL A 59 23.91 -2.16 -5.22
N CYS A 60 24.20 -1.45 -4.13
CA CYS A 60 25.54 -1.36 -3.56
C CYS A 60 25.62 -2.11 -2.23
N TRP A 61 26.75 -2.76 -1.96
CA TRP A 61 27.03 -3.35 -0.66
C TRP A 61 28.51 -3.18 -0.29
N THR A 62 28.77 -3.11 1.00
CA THR A 62 30.12 -3.06 1.58
C THR A 62 30.15 -3.96 2.80
N ASP A 63 31.32 -4.46 3.16
CA ASP A 63 31.47 -5.16 4.43
C ASP A 63 31.15 -4.19 5.58
N ALA A 64 30.22 -4.60 6.44
CA ALA A 64 29.84 -3.84 7.62
C ALA A 64 30.76 -4.18 8.79
N ALA A 65 30.89 -3.25 9.74
CA ALA A 65 31.51 -3.56 11.02
C ALA A 65 30.74 -4.72 11.69
N ALA A 66 31.46 -5.56 12.42
CA ALA A 66 30.86 -6.69 13.12
C ALA A 66 29.86 -6.19 14.19
N GLU A 67 28.58 -6.17 13.86
CA GLU A 67 27.50 -6.03 14.83
C GLU A 67 27.29 -7.37 15.55
N PRO A 68 26.86 -7.37 16.83
CA PRO A 68 26.41 -8.58 17.50
C PRO A 68 25.41 -9.34 16.63
N LEU A 69 25.57 -10.67 16.55
CA LEU A 69 24.67 -11.51 15.76
C LEU A 69 23.24 -11.32 16.28
N ARG A 70 22.35 -10.84 15.41
CA ARG A 70 20.93 -10.80 15.77
C ARG A 70 20.36 -12.21 15.82
N ALA A 71 19.45 -12.44 16.77
CA ALA A 71 18.74 -13.71 16.88
C ALA A 71 17.89 -13.99 15.63
N GLU A 72 17.34 -12.94 15.01
CA GLU A 72 16.41 -13.01 13.87
C GLU A 72 16.68 -11.88 12.86
N PHE A 73 16.11 -12.01 11.67
CA PHE A 73 16.03 -10.91 10.71
C PHE A 73 14.79 -10.06 10.99
N VAL A 74 14.95 -8.74 11.15
CA VAL A 74 13.85 -7.86 11.57
C VAL A 74 13.63 -6.69 10.62
N ILE A 75 12.39 -6.23 10.50
CA ILE A 75 12.07 -4.96 9.83
C ILE A 75 12.15 -3.86 10.89
N LEU A 76 13.11 -2.94 10.74
CA LEU A 76 13.27 -1.81 11.65
C LEU A 76 12.39 -0.62 11.24
N GLU A 77 12.19 0.29 12.19
CA GLU A 77 11.66 1.62 11.91
C GLU A 77 12.52 2.33 10.87
N SER A 78 11.88 3.13 10.03
CA SER A 78 12.57 3.87 8.99
C SER A 78 13.48 4.94 9.60
N ALA A 79 14.63 5.16 8.97
CA ALA A 79 15.58 6.19 9.38
C ALA A 79 15.47 7.40 8.44
N GLN A 80 15.74 8.60 8.97
CA GLN A 80 15.84 9.82 8.17
C GLN A 80 17.27 10.34 8.30
N ARG A 81 18.14 9.97 7.37
CA ARG A 81 19.57 10.32 7.41
C ARG A 81 19.93 11.59 6.61
N SER A 82 19.15 11.97 5.61
CA SER A 82 19.46 13.11 4.72
C SER A 82 18.19 13.72 4.08
N ALA A 83 18.36 14.70 3.19
CA ALA A 83 17.29 15.17 2.31
C ALA A 83 16.86 14.04 1.36
N ALA A 84 15.55 13.82 1.20
CA ALA A 84 15.03 12.64 0.52
C ALA A 84 15.40 12.60 -0.98
N HIS A 85 16.07 11.51 -1.41
CA HIS A 85 16.43 11.24 -2.81
C HIS A 85 15.65 10.05 -3.43
N THR A 86 14.86 9.32 -2.63
CA THR A 86 14.13 8.12 -3.11
C THR A 86 12.87 8.48 -3.90
N ALA A 87 12.60 7.74 -4.98
CA ALA A 87 11.33 7.83 -5.70
C ALA A 87 10.19 7.11 -4.97
N ILE A 88 9.04 7.77 -4.84
CA ILE A 88 7.79 7.11 -4.43
C ILE A 88 7.21 6.41 -5.66
N GLY A 89 6.84 5.13 -5.51
CA GLY A 89 6.21 4.37 -6.57
C GLY A 89 4.89 4.99 -7.04
N ALA A 90 4.53 4.76 -8.30
CA ALA A 90 3.25 5.18 -8.85
C ALA A 90 2.08 4.49 -8.13
N ASP A 91 0.90 5.10 -8.21
CA ASP A 91 -0.33 4.43 -7.78
C ASP A 91 -0.61 3.22 -8.66
N SER A 92 -1.15 2.15 -8.08
CA SER A 92 -1.51 0.93 -8.81
C SER A 92 -3.00 0.63 -8.70
N ALA A 93 -3.57 0.10 -9.77
CA ALA A 93 -4.90 -0.52 -9.74
C ALA A 93 -4.95 -1.66 -8.71
N VAL A 94 -6.17 -1.99 -8.25
CA VAL A 94 -6.43 -3.10 -7.32
C VAL A 94 -5.95 -4.42 -7.93
N CYS A 95 -5.23 -5.24 -7.15
CA CYS A 95 -4.78 -6.55 -7.60
C CYS A 95 -5.93 -7.58 -7.58
N PRO A 96 -5.81 -8.71 -8.31
CA PRO A 96 -6.83 -9.76 -8.33
C PRO A 96 -7.21 -10.27 -6.93
N ASP A 97 -6.25 -10.42 -6.00
CA ASP A 97 -6.53 -10.92 -4.65
C ASP A 97 -7.38 -9.96 -3.82
N CYS A 98 -7.08 -8.66 -3.88
CA CYS A 98 -7.89 -7.64 -3.22
C CYS A 98 -9.26 -7.53 -3.87
N LEU A 99 -9.35 -7.69 -5.18
CA LEU A 99 -10.63 -7.68 -5.90
C LEU A 99 -11.51 -8.87 -5.50
N ALA A 100 -10.92 -10.07 -5.40
CA ALA A 100 -11.62 -11.27 -4.95
C ALA A 100 -12.17 -11.10 -3.53
N GLU A 101 -11.36 -10.58 -2.59
CA GLU A 101 -11.81 -10.29 -1.23
C GLU A 101 -12.92 -9.22 -1.18
N MET A 102 -12.85 -8.19 -2.04
CA MET A 102 -13.90 -7.16 -2.11
C MET A 102 -15.23 -7.74 -2.58
N PHE A 103 -15.22 -8.81 -3.39
CA PHE A 103 -16.41 -9.45 -3.92
C PHE A 103 -16.90 -10.66 -3.12
N ASP A 104 -16.14 -11.10 -2.11
CA ASP A 104 -16.53 -12.21 -1.23
C ASP A 104 -17.39 -11.72 -0.05
N PRO A 105 -18.68 -12.10 0.06
CA PRO A 105 -19.55 -11.72 1.16
C PRO A 105 -19.11 -12.22 2.55
N ALA A 106 -18.30 -13.28 2.60
CA ALA A 106 -17.75 -13.79 3.86
C ALA A 106 -16.48 -13.01 4.30
N ALA A 107 -15.87 -12.25 3.39
CA ALA A 107 -14.64 -11.53 3.69
C ALA A 107 -14.90 -10.27 4.53
N ARG A 108 -13.98 -10.00 5.47
CA ARG A 108 -14.04 -8.80 6.32
C ARG A 108 -14.04 -7.48 5.55
N ARG A 109 -13.45 -7.48 4.36
CA ARG A 109 -13.37 -6.31 3.46
C ARG A 109 -14.37 -6.39 2.30
N TRP A 110 -15.44 -7.17 2.44
CA TRP A 110 -16.53 -7.21 1.48
C TRP A 110 -17.03 -5.79 1.17
N ARG A 111 -17.04 -5.43 -0.11
CA ARG A 111 -17.45 -4.12 -0.65
C ARG A 111 -16.70 -2.91 -0.08
N PHE A 112 -15.56 -3.11 0.58
CA PHE A 112 -14.78 -2.01 1.14
C PHE A 112 -14.03 -1.23 0.05
N ALA A 113 -14.47 0.00 -0.23
CA ALA A 113 -14.00 0.83 -1.34
C ALA A 113 -12.51 1.23 -1.30
N PHE A 114 -11.86 1.09 -0.14
CA PHE A 114 -10.46 1.48 0.06
C PHE A 114 -9.54 0.28 0.27
N SER A 115 -9.97 -0.93 -0.10
CA SER A 115 -9.17 -2.16 0.03
C SER A 115 -7.90 -2.09 -0.83
N ASN A 116 -6.77 -2.45 -0.23
CA ASN A 116 -5.47 -2.56 -0.88
C ASN A 116 -4.57 -3.55 -0.11
N CYS A 117 -3.41 -3.85 -0.70
CA CYS A 117 -2.33 -4.63 -0.09
C CYS A 117 -0.96 -4.04 -0.48
N THR A 118 0.13 -4.72 -0.12
CA THR A 118 1.49 -4.30 -0.49
C THR A 118 1.72 -4.23 -2.01
N HIS A 119 0.95 -5.00 -2.80
CA HIS A 119 1.05 -5.10 -4.26
C HIS A 119 0.10 -4.19 -5.06
N CYS A 120 -0.77 -3.41 -4.41
CA CYS A 120 -1.70 -2.53 -5.13
C CYS A 120 -2.13 -1.29 -4.34
N GLY A 121 -2.91 -0.41 -4.98
CA GLY A 121 -3.53 0.74 -4.36
C GLY A 121 -2.66 2.00 -4.39
N PRO A 122 -3.07 3.05 -3.66
CA PRO A 122 -2.40 4.34 -3.71
C PRO A 122 -1.02 4.33 -3.08
N ARG A 123 -0.12 5.11 -3.65
CA ARG A 123 1.26 5.35 -3.24
C ARG A 123 1.54 6.84 -3.35
N TYR A 124 1.90 7.32 -4.54
CA TYR A 124 2.25 8.71 -4.79
C TYR A 124 1.17 9.67 -4.30
N THR A 125 -0.10 9.44 -4.68
CA THR A 125 -1.21 10.36 -4.35
C THR A 125 -1.50 10.52 -2.87
N ILE A 126 -1.08 9.59 -2.02
CA ILE A 126 -1.32 9.65 -0.57
C ILE A 126 -0.07 10.01 0.23
N THR A 127 1.11 10.06 -0.38
CA THR A 127 2.37 10.24 0.33
C THR A 127 2.65 11.73 0.54
N ARG A 128 2.94 12.10 1.78
CA ARG A 128 3.30 13.47 2.20
C ARG A 128 4.81 13.67 2.33
N GLY A 129 5.55 12.59 2.59
CA GLY A 129 7.00 12.63 2.80
C GLY A 129 7.64 11.24 2.77
N ILE A 130 8.97 11.22 2.82
CA ILE A 130 9.83 10.04 2.82
C ILE A 130 10.65 10.07 4.12
N PRO A 131 10.93 8.93 4.77
CA PRO A 131 10.67 7.54 4.37
C PRO A 131 9.20 7.16 4.23
N TYR A 132 8.89 6.25 3.30
CA TYR A 132 7.52 5.78 3.10
C TYR A 132 7.06 4.93 4.28
N ASP A 133 6.29 5.56 5.16
CA ASP A 133 5.59 4.97 6.30
C ASP A 133 4.22 5.62 6.46
N ARG A 134 3.29 4.92 7.13
CA ARG A 134 1.91 5.37 7.34
C ARG A 134 1.84 6.79 7.88
N VAL A 135 2.70 7.14 8.84
CA VAL A 135 2.76 8.47 9.48
C VAL A 135 3.04 9.59 8.48
N HIS A 136 3.72 9.28 7.37
CA HIS A 136 4.02 10.20 6.28
C HIS A 136 3.03 10.08 5.12
N THR A 137 1.83 9.56 5.35
CA THR A 137 0.76 9.49 4.34
C THR A 137 -0.53 10.13 4.84
N SER A 138 -1.51 10.32 3.95
CA SER A 138 -2.87 10.69 4.35
C SER A 138 -3.55 9.65 5.25
N MET A 139 -3.03 8.42 5.31
CA MET A 139 -3.55 7.35 6.19
C MET A 139 -3.14 7.54 7.67
N ALA A 140 -2.25 8.49 7.98
CA ALA A 140 -1.90 8.83 9.37
C ALA A 140 -3.12 9.24 10.22
N ALA A 141 -4.15 9.83 9.60
CA ALA A 141 -5.38 10.23 10.28
C ALA A 141 -6.32 9.05 10.63
N PHE A 142 -5.97 7.84 10.24
CA PHE A 142 -6.78 6.63 10.40
C PHE A 142 -5.99 5.60 11.21
N PRO A 143 -6.07 5.58 12.55
CA PRO A 143 -5.37 4.58 13.37
C PRO A 143 -5.81 3.16 13.03
N MET A 144 -4.89 2.19 12.96
CA MET A 144 -5.27 0.80 12.68
C MET A 144 -6.11 0.23 13.84
N CYS A 145 -7.19 -0.48 13.52
CA CYS A 145 -7.86 -1.31 14.52
C CYS A 145 -6.99 -2.55 14.87
N PRO A 146 -7.26 -3.24 15.99
CA PRO A 146 -6.45 -4.38 16.42
C PRO A 146 -6.25 -5.45 15.33
N ILE A 147 -7.29 -5.77 14.56
CA ILE A 147 -7.20 -6.77 13.49
C ILE A 147 -6.27 -6.29 12.35
N CYS A 148 -6.40 -5.03 11.92
CA CYS A 148 -5.48 -4.48 10.93
C CYS A 148 -4.04 -4.45 11.45
N ALA A 149 -3.84 -4.17 12.74
CA ALA A 149 -2.51 -4.19 13.34
C ALA A 149 -1.91 -5.61 13.34
N THR A 150 -2.72 -6.64 13.61
CA THR A 150 -2.31 -8.04 13.47
C THR A 150 -1.92 -8.38 12.03
N GLU A 151 -2.78 -8.09 11.05
CA GLU A 151 -2.50 -8.34 9.62
C GLU A 151 -1.26 -7.56 9.12
N TYR A 152 -1.02 -6.36 9.67
CA TYR A 152 0.15 -5.54 9.35
C TYR A 152 1.46 -6.16 9.89
N ALA A 153 1.40 -6.81 11.06
CA ALA A 153 2.55 -7.40 11.74
C ALA A 153 2.78 -8.88 11.38
N ASP A 154 1.79 -9.58 10.81
CA ASP A 154 1.86 -10.99 10.48
C ASP A 154 2.59 -11.21 9.13
N PRO A 155 3.77 -11.86 9.11
CA PRO A 155 4.52 -12.09 7.89
C PRO A 155 3.84 -13.00 6.87
N SER A 156 2.91 -13.84 7.32
CA SER A 156 2.12 -14.74 6.48
C SER A 156 0.96 -14.01 5.77
N ASP A 157 0.54 -12.85 6.29
CA ASP A 157 -0.50 -12.05 5.66
C ASP A 157 0.05 -11.30 4.44
N ARG A 158 -0.76 -11.16 3.39
CA ARG A 158 -0.44 -10.36 2.20
C ARG A 158 -0.34 -8.85 2.51
N ARG A 159 -0.81 -8.42 3.67
CA ARG A 159 -0.79 -7.05 4.16
C ARG A 159 0.32 -6.77 5.16
N PHE A 160 1.24 -7.72 5.35
CA PHE A 160 2.46 -7.52 6.12
C PHE A 160 3.18 -6.24 5.67
N HIS A 161 3.30 -5.25 6.56
CA HIS A 161 3.85 -3.92 6.27
C HIS A 161 3.17 -3.15 5.11
N ALA A 162 1.87 -3.37 4.88
CA ALA A 162 1.08 -2.52 3.99
C ALA A 162 0.72 -1.20 4.68
N GLU A 163 1.50 -0.14 4.44
CA GLU A 163 1.26 1.20 5.03
C GLU A 163 -0.18 1.73 4.89
N PRO A 164 -0.88 1.54 3.74
CA PRO A 164 -2.25 2.01 3.58
C PRO A 164 -3.31 0.97 4.02
N ILE A 165 -2.94 -0.05 4.81
CA ILE A 165 -3.89 -1.02 5.34
C ILE A 165 -5.02 -0.33 6.10
N ALA A 166 -6.25 -0.76 5.80
CA ALA A 166 -7.45 -0.33 6.48
C ALA A 166 -8.57 -1.38 6.30
N CYS A 167 -9.69 -1.15 6.98
CA CYS A 167 -10.92 -1.92 6.88
C CYS A 167 -12.12 -1.00 7.14
N PRO A 168 -13.38 -1.47 6.99
CA PRO A 168 -14.56 -0.66 7.27
C PRO A 168 -14.60 -0.04 8.68
N THR A 169 -13.94 -0.64 9.68
CA THR A 169 -13.90 -0.12 11.06
C THR A 169 -12.94 1.05 11.25
N CYS A 170 -11.76 1.01 10.64
CA CYS A 170 -10.69 1.99 10.91
C CYS A 170 -10.31 2.85 9.71
N GLY A 171 -10.85 2.55 8.53
CA GLY A 171 -10.52 3.22 7.29
C GLY A 171 -11.40 4.42 6.95
N PRO A 172 -11.08 5.08 5.83
CA PRO A 172 -11.93 6.10 5.24
C PRO A 172 -13.32 5.55 4.90
N GLN A 173 -14.31 6.45 4.87
CA GLN A 173 -15.69 6.15 4.52
C GLN A 173 -16.13 6.98 3.31
N LEU A 174 -16.99 6.40 2.48
CA LEU A 174 -17.64 7.15 1.40
C LEU A 174 -18.71 8.07 1.98
N ARG A 175 -18.91 9.24 1.36
CA ARG A 175 -20.05 10.12 1.64
C ARG A 175 -20.75 10.48 0.35
N TRP A 176 -22.08 10.55 0.41
CA TRP A 176 -22.91 11.09 -0.66
C TRP A 176 -23.21 12.55 -0.35
N LEU A 177 -22.89 13.45 -1.28
CA LEU A 177 -22.97 14.90 -1.07
C LEU A 177 -23.84 15.55 -2.15
N ASP A 178 -24.47 16.66 -1.80
CA ASP A 178 -25.14 17.55 -2.75
C ASP A 178 -24.13 18.47 -3.47
N PRO A 179 -24.58 19.27 -4.47
CA PRO A 179 -23.70 20.22 -5.18
C PRO A 179 -23.11 21.32 -4.30
N GLN A 180 -23.66 21.56 -3.11
CA GLN A 180 -23.16 22.52 -2.11
C GLN A 180 -22.18 21.86 -1.13
N GLY A 181 -21.86 20.57 -1.30
CA GLY A 181 -20.95 19.80 -0.46
C GLY A 181 -21.57 19.33 0.87
N GLN A 182 -22.88 19.47 1.04
CA GLN A 182 -23.57 18.98 2.23
C GLN A 182 -23.86 17.49 2.12
N SER A 183 -23.75 16.77 3.24
CA SER A 183 -24.04 15.34 3.27
C SER A 183 -25.52 15.07 3.03
N LEU A 184 -25.81 14.20 2.06
CA LEU A 184 -27.14 13.67 1.82
C LEU A 184 -27.34 12.38 2.62
N ALA A 185 -28.54 12.19 3.16
CA ALA A 185 -28.90 10.96 3.84
C ALA A 185 -28.95 9.80 2.84
N CYS A 186 -28.15 8.76 3.08
CA CYS A 186 -28.18 7.51 2.33
C CYS A 186 -27.70 6.36 3.20
N GLU A 187 -28.21 5.16 2.95
CA GLU A 187 -27.69 3.94 3.58
C GLU A 187 -26.34 3.52 2.98
N ASP A 188 -26.21 3.68 1.65
CA ASP A 188 -25.01 3.29 0.91
C ASP A 188 -24.73 4.33 -0.20
N ALA A 189 -23.61 5.04 -0.05
CA ALA A 189 -23.18 6.07 -1.00
C ALA A 189 -22.88 5.49 -2.39
N LEU A 190 -22.40 4.24 -2.47
CA LEU A 190 -22.13 3.56 -3.74
C LEU A 190 -23.44 3.25 -4.46
N GLN A 191 -24.43 2.71 -3.76
CA GLN A 191 -25.75 2.42 -4.35
C GLN A 191 -26.45 3.71 -4.79
N SER A 192 -26.36 4.77 -3.98
CA SER A 192 -26.90 6.09 -4.32
C SER A 192 -26.24 6.66 -5.59
N THR A 193 -24.92 6.53 -5.71
CA THR A 193 -24.17 6.92 -6.91
C THR A 193 -24.63 6.15 -8.15
N VAL A 194 -24.78 4.82 -8.04
CA VAL A 194 -25.25 3.98 -9.16
C VAL A 194 -26.68 4.32 -9.56
N ALA A 195 -27.58 4.56 -8.60
CA ALA A 195 -28.95 4.95 -8.87
C ALA A 195 -29.01 6.31 -9.61
N ALA A 196 -28.22 7.30 -9.17
CA ALA A 196 -28.12 8.60 -9.82
C ALA A 196 -27.62 8.49 -11.28
N LEU A 197 -26.55 7.72 -11.51
CA LEU A 197 -26.01 7.49 -12.85
C LEU A 197 -27.05 6.81 -13.77
N ARG A 198 -27.79 5.81 -13.26
CA ARG A 198 -28.87 5.13 -14.01
C ARG A 198 -30.05 6.04 -14.30
N ALA A 199 -30.33 7.00 -13.43
CA ALA A 199 -31.33 8.05 -13.66
C ALA A 199 -30.85 9.14 -14.64
N GLY A 200 -29.63 9.02 -15.17
CA GLY A 200 -29.05 9.95 -16.13
C GLY A 200 -28.42 11.20 -15.50
N ALA A 201 -28.17 11.21 -14.19
CA ALA A 201 -27.45 12.29 -13.54
C ALA A 201 -25.95 12.28 -13.90
N ILE A 202 -25.30 13.43 -13.74
CA ILE A 202 -23.83 13.57 -13.76
C ILE A 202 -23.36 13.64 -12.30
N VAL A 203 -22.40 12.81 -11.92
CA VAL A 203 -21.91 12.70 -10.54
C VAL A 203 -20.40 12.95 -10.49
N ALA A 204 -19.94 13.74 -9.53
CA ALA A 204 -18.52 13.89 -9.23
C ALA A 204 -18.03 12.75 -8.31
N ILE A 205 -17.05 11.98 -8.76
CA ILE A 205 -16.48 10.84 -8.02
C ILE A 205 -15.02 11.16 -7.67
N LYS A 206 -14.69 11.10 -6.38
CA LYS A 206 -13.30 11.22 -5.90
C LYS A 206 -12.53 9.94 -6.22
N GLY A 207 -11.62 10.01 -7.18
CA GLY A 207 -10.61 8.99 -7.44
C GLY A 207 -9.36 9.21 -6.58
N LEU A 208 -8.26 8.52 -6.94
CA LEU A 208 -6.97 8.65 -6.22
C LEU A 208 -6.33 10.04 -6.42
N GLY A 209 -6.24 10.49 -7.67
CA GLY A 209 -5.55 11.74 -8.05
C GLY A 209 -6.44 12.98 -8.12
N GLY A 210 -7.74 12.88 -7.85
CA GLY A 210 -8.67 14.00 -7.98
C GLY A 210 -10.11 13.57 -8.18
N PHE A 211 -10.98 14.53 -8.49
CA PHE A 211 -12.38 14.28 -8.83
C PHE A 211 -12.56 14.12 -10.34
N HIS A 212 -13.44 13.20 -10.72
CA HIS A 212 -13.88 13.02 -12.11
C HIS A 212 -15.39 13.18 -12.17
N LEU A 213 -15.90 13.75 -13.27
CA LEU A 213 -17.32 13.74 -13.58
C LEU A 213 -17.65 12.44 -14.32
N ALA A 214 -18.70 11.76 -13.89
CA ALA A 214 -19.18 10.52 -14.47
C ALA A 214 -20.66 10.62 -14.83
N CYS A 215 -21.04 10.05 -15.98
CA CYS A 215 -22.42 9.87 -16.42
C CYS A 215 -22.55 8.54 -17.17
N ASP A 216 -23.78 8.06 -17.44
CA ASP A 216 -23.97 6.90 -18.33
C ASP A 216 -23.64 7.31 -19.77
N ALA A 217 -22.53 6.79 -20.30
CA ALA A 217 -22.05 7.07 -21.66
C ALA A 217 -23.03 6.64 -22.77
N ARG A 218 -24.04 5.83 -22.45
CA ARG A 218 -25.11 5.41 -23.40
C ARG A 218 -26.30 6.36 -23.38
N ASN A 219 -26.37 7.29 -22.43
CA ASN A 219 -27.43 8.29 -22.34
C ASN A 219 -26.98 9.58 -23.04
N ALA A 220 -27.37 9.74 -24.31
CA ALA A 220 -26.99 10.91 -25.13
C ALA A 220 -27.36 12.25 -24.45
N GLY A 221 -28.51 12.31 -23.77
CA GLY A 221 -28.95 13.52 -23.06
C GLY A 221 -28.08 13.85 -21.84
N ALA A 222 -27.50 12.85 -21.18
CA ALA A 222 -26.56 13.07 -20.08
C ALA A 222 -25.18 13.53 -20.60
N VAL A 223 -24.72 12.97 -21.72
CA VAL A 223 -23.43 13.30 -22.35
C VAL A 223 -23.42 14.71 -22.96
N GLN A 224 -24.56 15.19 -23.46
CA GLN A 224 -24.66 16.50 -24.10
C GLN A 224 -24.70 17.69 -23.10
N ARG A 225 -25.09 17.46 -21.85
CA ARG A 225 -25.16 18.50 -20.79
C ARG A 225 -23.80 18.86 -20.25
#